data_AF-A0AAW2P9M0-F1
#
_entry.id   AF-A0AAW2P9M0-F1
#
_cell.length_a   1.000
_cell.length_b   1.000
_cell.length_c   1.000
_cell.angle_alpha   90.00
_cell.angle_beta   90.00
_cell.angle_gamma   90.00
#
_symmetry.space_group_name_H-M   'P 1'
#
loop_
_entity.id
_entity.type
_entity.pdbx_description
1 polymer ?
#
loop_
_entity_poly.entity_id
_entity_poly.type
_entity_poly.pdbx_seq_one_letter_code
_entity_poly.pdbx_strand_id
1 'polypeptide(L)'
;MVAQGFTVDLNKPLVFQVGHLGEDYQEWVHQPIVSKEGPRFFESDFWRGNTIHYLLHGCHHKHPMDGLRLVFPPAATAVLLFPFWNLIKLISTPTTAPAVFGGGLLGYVMYDVTHYYVHHGQPTSGVPKSLKKYHLNHHFRVQNKGFGITSSLWDRVFGTLPPSKLAEKSR
;
A
#
# COMPACT_ATOMS: atom_id res chain seq x y z
N MET A 1 23.76 23.43 -38.81
CA MET A 1 23.46 22.04 -38.37
C MET A 1 22.16 22.12 -37.59
N VAL A 2 21.07 21.56 -38.11
CA VAL A 2 19.77 21.53 -37.41
C VAL A 2 19.88 20.46 -36.32
N ALA A 3 19.67 20.82 -35.06
CA ALA A 3 19.64 19.86 -33.98
C ALA A 3 18.53 18.83 -34.26
N GLN A 4 18.85 17.54 -34.32
CA GLN A 4 17.83 16.50 -34.40
C GLN A 4 16.96 16.60 -33.14
N GLY A 5 15.64 16.69 -33.33
CA GLY A 5 14.67 16.65 -32.23
C GLY A 5 14.82 15.37 -31.41
N PHE A 6 14.65 15.47 -30.09
CA PHE A 6 14.74 14.32 -29.20
C PHE A 6 13.60 13.34 -29.49
N THR A 7 13.93 12.06 -29.70
CA THR A 7 12.94 11.00 -29.94
C THR A 7 12.89 10.05 -28.74
N VAL A 8 11.68 9.75 -28.26
CA VAL A 8 11.48 8.79 -27.15
C VAL A 8 11.72 7.35 -27.62
N ASP A 9 12.60 6.63 -26.93
CA ASP A 9 12.85 5.20 -27.09
C ASP A 9 11.91 4.40 -26.18
N LEU A 10 10.96 3.69 -26.79
CA LEU A 10 9.94 2.91 -26.08
C LEU A 10 10.48 1.65 -25.41
N ASN A 11 11.72 1.24 -25.71
CA ASN A 11 12.38 0.14 -25.01
C ASN A 11 13.04 0.60 -23.69
N LYS A 12 13.03 1.92 -23.44
CA LYS A 12 13.64 2.56 -22.28
C LYS A 12 12.59 3.21 -21.37
N PRO A 13 12.97 3.51 -20.12
CA PRO A 13 12.11 4.17 -19.14
C PRO A 13 11.59 5.51 -19.62
N LEU A 14 10.27 5.70 -19.63
CA LEU A 14 9.67 6.94 -20.13
C LEU A 14 9.90 8.15 -19.23
N VAL A 15 9.93 7.99 -17.90
CA VAL A 15 9.93 9.12 -16.95
C VAL A 15 11.14 10.05 -17.13
N PHE A 16 12.30 9.50 -17.53
CA PHE A 16 13.52 10.29 -17.75
C PHE A 16 13.64 10.81 -19.19
N GLN A 17 12.78 10.37 -20.11
CA GLN A 17 12.80 10.76 -21.52
C GLN A 17 11.81 11.90 -21.82
N VAL A 18 10.62 11.87 -21.22
CA VAL A 18 9.53 12.81 -21.56
C VAL A 18 9.88 14.28 -21.34
N GLY A 19 10.74 14.59 -20.38
CA GLY A 19 11.20 15.97 -20.14
C GLY A 19 12.10 16.54 -21.24
N HIS A 20 12.72 15.67 -22.05
CA HIS A 20 13.60 16.09 -23.15
C HIS A 20 12.85 16.43 -24.45
N LEU A 21 11.54 16.15 -24.50
CA LEU A 21 10.69 16.46 -25.65
C LEU A 21 10.46 17.98 -25.83
N GLY A 22 10.55 18.77 -24.76
CA GLY A 22 10.37 20.23 -24.83
C GLY A 22 9.04 20.61 -25.50
N GLU A 23 9.11 21.43 -26.54
CA GLU A 23 7.96 21.92 -27.32
C GLU A 23 7.20 20.77 -28.03
N ASP A 24 7.89 19.69 -28.39
CA ASP A 24 7.31 18.54 -29.10
C ASP A 24 6.43 17.68 -28.18
N TYR A 25 6.46 17.92 -26.85
CA TYR A 25 5.69 17.14 -25.88
C TYR A 25 4.19 17.15 -26.17
N GLN A 26 3.64 18.32 -26.52
CA GLN A 26 2.20 18.46 -26.73
C GLN A 26 1.74 17.69 -27.96
N GLU A 27 2.53 17.65 -29.02
CA GLU A 27 2.21 16.84 -30.19
C GLU A 27 2.37 15.35 -29.86
N TRP A 28 3.49 14.98 -29.22
CA TRP A 28 3.82 13.60 -28.89
C TRP A 28 2.79 12.94 -27.97
N VAL A 29 2.33 13.62 -26.91
CA VAL A 29 1.39 13.04 -25.93
C VAL A 29 0.00 12.72 -26.52
N HIS A 30 -0.36 13.37 -27.63
CA HIS A 30 -1.62 13.13 -28.33
C HIS A 30 -1.52 12.06 -29.44
N GLN A 31 -0.35 11.46 -29.66
CA GLN A 31 -0.16 10.35 -30.59
C GLN A 31 -0.28 9.01 -29.84
N PRO A 32 -1.34 8.21 -30.07
CA PRO A 32 -1.52 6.94 -29.37
C PRO A 32 -0.48 5.90 -29.81
N ILE A 33 0.20 5.30 -28.84
CA ILE A 33 1.14 4.20 -29.08
C ILE A 33 0.39 2.87 -28.99
N VAL A 34 0.27 2.15 -30.11
CA VAL A 34 -0.35 0.83 -30.15
C VAL A 34 0.70 -0.24 -29.85
N SER A 35 0.65 -0.80 -28.63
CA SER A 35 1.57 -1.81 -28.14
C SER A 35 0.81 -2.92 -27.40
N LYS A 36 1.25 -4.17 -27.50
CA LYS A 36 0.74 -5.29 -26.66
C LYS A 36 1.26 -5.24 -25.24
N GLU A 37 2.44 -4.65 -25.03
CA GLU A 37 3.09 -4.54 -23.73
C GLU A 37 2.92 -3.12 -23.16
N GLY A 38 2.72 -3.01 -21.86
CA GLY A 38 2.60 -1.71 -21.19
C GLY A 38 3.93 -0.95 -21.16
N PRO A 39 3.91 0.39 -21.22
CA PRO A 39 5.13 1.19 -21.23
C PRO A 39 5.97 1.00 -19.96
N ARG A 40 7.29 0.89 -20.12
CA ARG A 40 8.24 0.87 -19.01
C ARG A 40 8.48 2.30 -18.53
N PHE A 41 8.01 2.65 -17.34
CA PHE A 41 8.17 4.00 -16.80
C PHE A 41 9.52 4.23 -16.10
N PHE A 42 10.07 3.21 -15.43
CA PHE A 42 11.32 3.30 -14.64
C PHE A 42 12.38 2.30 -15.13
N GLU A 43 13.65 2.67 -14.96
CA GLU A 43 14.81 1.84 -15.37
C GLU A 43 15.00 0.62 -14.51
N SER A 44 14.89 0.82 -13.20
CA SER A 44 15.07 -0.23 -12.24
C SER A 44 13.79 -1.04 -12.08
N ASP A 45 13.91 -2.36 -12.22
CA ASP A 45 12.86 -3.29 -11.80
C ASP A 45 12.57 -3.17 -10.28
N PHE A 46 13.45 -2.51 -9.51
CA PHE A 46 13.20 -2.14 -8.11
C PHE A 46 12.04 -1.15 -7.94
N TRP A 47 11.85 -0.21 -8.87
CA TRP A 47 10.74 0.76 -8.82
C TRP A 47 9.46 0.24 -9.47
N ARG A 48 9.44 -1.02 -9.93
CA ARG A 48 8.18 -1.66 -10.34
C ARG A 48 7.28 -1.81 -9.12
N GLY A 49 5.98 -1.60 -9.34
CA GLY A 49 4.94 -1.73 -8.31
C GLY A 49 5.03 -3.03 -7.52
N ASN A 50 5.45 -4.13 -8.14
CA ASN A 50 5.62 -5.42 -7.47
C ASN A 50 6.69 -5.41 -6.38
N THR A 51 7.82 -4.73 -6.60
CA THR A 51 8.90 -4.65 -5.61
C THR A 51 8.51 -3.75 -4.45
N ILE A 52 7.90 -2.58 -4.73
CA ILE A 52 7.35 -1.69 -3.70
C ILE A 52 6.30 -2.43 -2.88
N HIS A 53 5.35 -3.10 -3.53
CA HIS A 53 4.34 -3.93 -2.87
C HIS A 53 4.97 -5.03 -2.02
N TYR A 54 6.00 -5.72 -2.52
CA TYR A 54 6.72 -6.75 -1.77
C TYR A 54 7.34 -6.19 -0.49
N LEU A 55 7.97 -5.01 -0.55
CA LEU A 55 8.58 -4.37 0.61
C LEU A 55 7.54 -3.83 1.61
N LEU A 56 6.42 -3.29 1.13
CA LEU A 56 5.37 -2.74 1.99
C LEU A 56 4.53 -3.82 2.68
N HIS A 57 4.25 -4.93 2.00
CA HIS A 57 3.33 -5.95 2.51
C HIS A 57 3.55 -7.38 1.99
N GLY A 58 4.02 -7.55 0.75
CA GLY A 58 4.16 -8.88 0.15
C GLY A 58 5.16 -9.79 0.88
N CYS A 59 6.22 -9.24 1.47
CA CYS A 59 7.17 -9.98 2.29
C CYS A 59 6.49 -10.60 3.52
N HIS A 60 5.59 -9.84 4.16
CA HIS A 60 4.82 -10.33 5.30
C HIS A 60 3.86 -11.47 4.87
N HIS A 61 3.14 -11.31 3.75
CA HIS A 61 2.32 -12.41 3.22
C HIS A 61 3.12 -13.67 2.87
N LYS A 62 4.35 -13.50 2.38
CA LYS A 62 5.22 -14.62 2.02
C LYS A 62 5.79 -15.32 3.26
N HIS A 63 6.08 -14.56 4.31
CA HIS A 63 6.68 -15.04 5.56
C HIS A 63 5.87 -14.57 6.80
N PRO A 64 4.62 -15.04 6.96
CA PRO A 64 3.68 -14.46 7.94
C PRO A 64 4.03 -14.76 9.41
N MET A 65 4.99 -15.66 9.67
CA MET A 65 5.46 -16.01 11.02
C MET A 65 6.88 -15.47 11.31
N ASP A 66 7.45 -14.67 10.41
CA ASP A 66 8.72 -13.98 10.65
C ASP A 66 8.47 -12.71 11.49
N GLY A 67 8.83 -12.77 12.77
CA GLY A 67 8.62 -11.68 13.71
C GLY A 67 9.37 -10.39 13.38
N LEU A 68 10.44 -10.45 12.57
CA LEU A 68 11.22 -9.27 12.20
C LEU A 68 10.69 -8.56 10.95
N ARG A 69 9.76 -9.17 10.21
CA ARG A 69 9.27 -8.68 8.91
C ARG A 69 7.75 -8.47 8.88
N LEU A 70 7.18 -8.16 10.04
CA LEU A 70 5.74 -7.95 10.22
C LEU A 70 5.38 -6.48 10.38
N VAL A 71 6.02 -5.79 11.33
CA VAL A 71 5.74 -4.37 11.61
C VAL A 71 6.44 -3.49 10.61
N PHE A 72 5.86 -2.32 10.34
CA PHE A 72 6.46 -1.41 9.38
C PHE A 72 7.73 -0.74 9.98
N PRO A 73 8.87 -0.68 9.26
CA PRO A 73 10.11 -0.16 9.83
C PRO A 73 9.98 1.30 10.27
N PRO A 74 10.36 1.67 11.52
CA PRO A 74 10.19 3.04 12.02
C PRO A 74 10.85 4.11 11.16
N ALA A 75 12.02 3.82 10.57
CA ALA A 75 12.71 4.74 9.66
C ALA A 75 11.88 5.01 8.38
N ALA A 76 11.25 3.98 7.81
CA ALA A 76 10.36 4.13 6.66
C ALA A 76 9.07 4.87 7.05
N THR A 77 8.50 4.57 8.22
CA THR A 77 7.37 5.30 8.78
C THR A 77 7.69 6.79 8.91
N ALA A 78 8.85 7.16 9.44
CA ALA A 78 9.26 8.55 9.61
C ALA A 78 9.29 9.33 8.28
N VAL A 79 9.73 8.70 7.19
CA VAL A 79 9.68 9.29 5.85
C VAL A 79 8.24 9.54 5.40
N LEU A 80 7.33 8.59 5.64
CA LEU A 80 5.90 8.74 5.30
C LEU A 80 5.17 9.76 6.18
N LEU A 81 5.65 10.00 7.41
CA LEU A 81 5.05 11.00 8.31
C LEU A 81 5.26 12.44 7.83
N PHE A 82 6.30 12.72 7.03
CA PHE A 82 6.55 14.07 6.52
C PHE A 82 5.42 14.61 5.62
N PRO A 83 5.00 13.93 4.53
CA PRO A 83 3.87 14.38 3.74
C PRO A 83 2.55 14.35 4.54
N PHE A 84 2.39 13.37 5.45
CA PHE A 84 1.18 13.26 6.29
C PHE A 84 1.02 14.44 7.26
N TRP A 85 2.12 14.89 7.89
CA TRP A 85 2.14 16.08 8.73
C TRP A 85 1.74 17.34 7.94
N ASN A 86 2.26 17.49 6.72
CA ASN A 86 1.90 18.61 5.87
C ASN A 86 0.42 18.58 5.47
N LEU A 87 -0.13 17.40 5.14
CA LEU A 87 -1.54 17.24 4.88
C LEU A 87 -2.41 17.61 6.09
N ILE A 88 -2.05 17.16 7.30
CA ILE A 88 -2.80 17.50 8.51
C ILE A 88 -2.81 19.01 8.76
N LYS A 89 -1.68 19.70 8.55
CA LYS A 89 -1.61 21.17 8.66
C LYS A 89 -2.51 21.89 7.64
N LEU A 90 -2.78 21.30 6.47
CA LEU A 90 -3.66 21.90 5.47
C LEU A 90 -5.14 21.83 5.87
N ILE A 91 -5.53 20.78 6.62
CA ILE A 91 -6.95 20.51 6.96
C ILE A 91 -7.29 20.84 8.42
N SER A 92 -6.31 21.19 9.25
CA SER A 92 -6.46 21.45 10.69
C SER A 92 -5.89 22.81 11.08
N THR A 93 -6.37 23.37 12.20
CA THR A 93 -5.79 24.60 12.75
C THR A 93 -4.42 24.31 13.39
N PRO A 94 -3.52 25.31 13.52
CA PRO A 94 -2.24 25.10 14.19
C PRO A 94 -2.36 24.57 15.62
N THR A 95 -3.46 24.89 16.32
CA THR A 95 -3.74 24.41 17.69
C THR A 95 -4.22 22.97 17.73
N THR A 96 -4.89 22.48 16.69
CA THR A 96 -5.45 21.11 16.64
C THR A 96 -4.57 20.13 15.87
N ALA A 97 -3.75 20.60 14.93
CA ALA A 97 -2.87 19.77 14.11
C ALA A 97 -1.97 18.81 14.92
N PRO A 98 -1.31 19.23 16.03
CA PRO A 98 -0.53 18.31 16.86
C PRO A 98 -1.37 17.18 17.48
N ALA A 99 -2.59 17.49 17.92
CA ALA A 99 -3.49 16.51 18.52
C ALA A 99 -4.01 15.50 17.48
N VAL A 100 -4.37 15.97 16.29
CA VAL A 100 -4.81 15.10 15.17
C VAL A 100 -3.65 14.20 14.73
N PHE A 101 -2.46 14.77 14.54
CA PHE A 101 -1.27 14.00 14.16
C PHE A 101 -0.87 12.98 15.24
N GLY A 102 -0.83 13.40 16.51
CA GLY A 102 -0.51 12.52 17.63
C GLY A 102 -1.54 11.39 17.82
N GLY A 103 -2.83 11.69 17.68
CA GLY A 103 -3.90 10.69 17.72
C GLY A 103 -3.82 9.70 16.56
N GLY A 104 -3.53 10.18 15.35
CA GLY A 104 -3.29 9.33 14.18
C GLY A 104 -2.09 8.42 14.36
N LEU A 105 -0.98 8.95 14.88
CA LEU A 105 0.23 8.16 15.16
C LEU A 105 -0.02 7.11 16.25
N LEU A 106 -0.74 7.46 17.31
CA LEU A 106 -1.16 6.50 18.34
C LEU A 106 -2.01 5.37 17.74
N GLY A 107 -2.97 5.71 16.88
CA GLY A 107 -3.79 4.73 16.15
C GLY A 107 -2.97 3.79 15.28
N TYR A 108 -1.96 4.32 14.59
CA TYR A 108 -1.00 3.51 13.82
C TYR A 108 -0.19 2.55 14.71
N VAL A 109 0.33 3.02 15.84
CA VAL A 109 1.06 2.15 16.78
C VAL A 109 0.16 1.05 17.34
N MET A 110 -1.08 1.40 17.72
CA MET A 110 -2.08 0.41 18.16
C MET A 110 -2.38 -0.62 17.07
N TYR A 111 -2.46 -0.19 15.81
CA TYR A 111 -2.61 -1.08 14.67
C TYR A 111 -1.43 -2.06 14.55
N ASP A 112 -0.18 -1.57 14.52
CA ASP A 112 1.00 -2.42 14.33
C ASP A 112 1.20 -3.41 15.49
N VAL A 113 0.96 -2.98 16.73
CA VAL A 113 1.03 -3.86 17.91
C VAL A 113 -0.09 -4.90 17.88
N THR A 114 -1.30 -4.51 17.50
CA THR A 114 -2.42 -5.46 17.34
C THR A 114 -2.10 -6.47 16.26
N HIS A 115 -1.55 -6.03 15.12
CA HIS A 115 -1.14 -6.88 14.01
C HIS A 115 -0.10 -7.91 14.48
N TYR A 116 0.93 -7.45 15.19
CA TYR A 116 1.95 -8.33 15.75
C TYR A 116 1.36 -9.35 16.72
N TYR A 117 0.46 -8.90 17.60
CA TYR A 117 -0.19 -9.75 18.59
C TYR A 117 -1.10 -10.81 17.96
N VAL A 118 -1.85 -10.49 16.90
CA VAL A 118 -2.70 -11.49 16.25
C VAL A 118 -1.89 -12.59 15.54
N HIS A 119 -0.68 -12.29 15.07
CA HIS A 119 0.23 -13.32 14.54
C HIS A 119 0.85 -14.16 15.66
N HIS A 120 1.48 -13.51 16.64
CA HIS A 120 2.38 -14.19 17.59
C HIS A 120 1.75 -14.52 18.94
N GLY A 121 0.71 -13.81 19.34
CA GLY A 121 0.00 -14.04 20.60
C GLY A 121 -0.93 -15.26 20.55
N GLN A 122 -1.32 -15.75 21.72
CA GLN A 122 -2.29 -16.85 21.87
C GLN A 122 -3.54 -16.39 22.66
N PRO A 123 -4.40 -15.54 22.05
CA PRO A 123 -5.62 -15.09 22.70
C PRO A 123 -6.60 -16.26 22.91
N THR A 124 -7.02 -16.47 24.15
CA THR A 124 -7.82 -17.65 24.56
C THR A 124 -9.34 -17.43 24.41
N SER A 125 -9.83 -16.19 24.49
CA SER A 125 -11.25 -15.85 24.36
C SER A 125 -11.48 -14.41 23.86
N GLY A 126 -12.74 -14.07 23.58
CA GLY A 126 -13.19 -12.70 23.30
C GLY A 126 -12.76 -12.13 21.94
N VAL A 127 -12.68 -10.80 21.89
CA VAL A 127 -12.38 -10.02 20.67
C VAL A 127 -11.01 -10.36 20.07
N PRO A 128 -9.90 -10.43 20.83
CA PRO A 128 -8.59 -10.69 20.25
C PRO A 128 -8.50 -12.06 19.55
N LYS A 129 -9.19 -13.08 20.07
CA LYS A 129 -9.28 -14.40 19.44
C LYS A 129 -10.05 -14.35 18.12
N SER A 130 -11.13 -13.58 18.08
CA SER A 130 -11.91 -13.35 16.86
C SER A 130 -11.07 -12.64 15.80
N LEU A 131 -10.36 -11.57 16.18
CA LEU A 131 -9.46 -10.82 15.29
C LEU A 131 -8.31 -11.70 14.78
N LYS A 132 -7.71 -12.53 15.63
CA LYS A 132 -6.70 -13.51 15.20
C LYS A 132 -7.27 -14.46 14.14
N LYS A 133 -8.41 -15.08 14.40
CA LYS A 133 -9.05 -15.97 13.42
C LYS A 133 -9.38 -15.25 12.11
N TYR A 134 -9.88 -14.02 12.20
CA TYR A 134 -10.21 -13.17 11.07
C TYR A 134 -8.99 -12.90 10.19
N HIS A 135 -7.91 -12.41 10.82
CA HIS A 135 -6.67 -12.07 10.14
C HIS A 135 -5.94 -13.28 9.56
N LEU A 136 -5.91 -14.40 10.28
CA LEU A 136 -5.34 -15.64 9.74
C LEU A 136 -6.14 -16.18 8.54
N ASN A 137 -7.46 -15.95 8.46
CA ASN A 137 -8.23 -16.29 7.27
C ASN A 137 -7.83 -15.43 6.06
N HIS A 138 -7.51 -14.15 6.27
CA HIS A 138 -6.97 -13.29 5.22
C HIS A 138 -5.66 -13.87 4.65
N HIS A 139 -4.72 -14.28 5.52
CA HIS A 139 -3.46 -14.89 5.06
C HIS A 139 -3.62 -16.25 4.39
N PHE A 140 -4.44 -17.15 4.95
CA PHE A 140 -4.42 -18.56 4.59
C PHE A 140 -5.63 -19.06 3.79
N ARG A 141 -6.66 -18.21 3.57
CA ARG A 141 -7.87 -18.62 2.85
C ARG A 141 -8.29 -17.65 1.76
N VAL A 142 -8.48 -16.37 2.12
CA VAL A 142 -9.07 -15.35 1.24
C VAL A 142 -8.31 -14.03 1.37
N GLN A 143 -7.19 -13.93 0.65
CA GLN A 143 -6.31 -12.76 0.66
C GLN A 143 -6.93 -11.49 0.06
N ASN A 144 -7.96 -11.63 -0.78
CA ASN A 144 -8.66 -10.50 -1.40
C ASN A 144 -9.81 -9.95 -0.54
N LYS A 145 -9.91 -10.36 0.73
CA LYS A 145 -10.93 -9.97 1.70
C LYS A 145 -10.30 -9.86 3.09
N GLY A 146 -11.00 -9.20 4.01
CA GLY A 146 -10.59 -9.13 5.41
C GLY A 146 -9.36 -8.25 5.65
N PHE A 147 -9.41 -7.02 5.15
CA PHE A 147 -8.30 -6.07 5.22
C PHE A 147 -8.13 -5.44 6.61
N GLY A 148 -9.18 -5.44 7.42
CA GLY A 148 -9.19 -4.85 8.76
C GLY A 148 -8.43 -5.68 9.80
N ILE A 149 -7.46 -5.07 10.47
CA ILE A 149 -6.65 -5.73 11.52
C ILE A 149 -7.21 -5.45 12.93
N THR A 150 -7.47 -4.18 13.23
CA THR A 150 -7.98 -3.74 14.54
C THR A 150 -9.48 -3.95 14.69
N SER A 151 -10.22 -3.91 13.58
CA SER A 151 -11.64 -4.21 13.52
C SER A 151 -12.07 -4.56 12.09
N SER A 152 -13.21 -5.24 11.95
CA SER A 152 -13.85 -5.53 10.65
C SER A 152 -14.86 -4.45 10.22
N LEU A 153 -14.86 -3.28 10.88
CA LEU A 153 -15.82 -2.21 10.62
C LEU A 153 -15.78 -1.76 9.16
N TRP A 154 -14.60 -1.42 8.66
CA TRP A 154 -14.44 -0.95 7.29
C TRP A 154 -14.69 -2.04 6.25
N ASP A 155 -14.38 -3.30 6.56
CA ASP A 155 -14.72 -4.41 5.67
C ASP A 155 -16.23 -4.60 5.50
N ARG A 156 -17.04 -4.23 6.51
CA ARG A 156 -18.51 -4.19 6.37
C ARG A 156 -18.94 -3.04 5.48
N VAL A 157 -18.38 -1.85 5.71
CA VAL A 157 -18.72 -0.64 4.95
C VAL A 157 -18.41 -0.82 3.46
N PHE A 158 -17.26 -1.43 3.14
CA PHE A 158 -16.81 -1.59 1.76
C PHE A 158 -17.11 -2.97 1.15
N GLY A 159 -17.84 -3.85 1.84
CA GLY A 159 -18.25 -5.15 1.31
C GLY A 159 -17.12 -6.18 1.15
N THR A 160 -16.01 -6.01 1.86
CA THR A 160 -14.81 -6.86 1.80
C THR A 160 -14.73 -7.89 2.94
N LEU A 161 -15.84 -8.12 3.65
CA LEU A 161 -15.91 -9.17 4.67
C LEU A 161 -15.65 -10.58 4.08
N PRO A 162 -14.78 -11.39 4.72
CA PRO A 162 -14.61 -12.80 4.40
C PRO A 162 -15.93 -13.57 4.55
N PRO A 163 -16.27 -14.47 3.61
CA PRO A 163 -17.46 -15.31 3.74
C PRO A 163 -17.35 -16.20 4.99
N SER A 164 -18.46 -16.33 5.73
CA SER A 164 -18.53 -17.32 6.80
C SER A 164 -18.64 -18.72 6.20
N LYS A 165 -18.15 -19.75 6.91
CA LYS A 165 -18.32 -21.17 6.51
C LYS A 165 -19.77 -21.56 6.22
N LEU A 166 -20.76 -20.83 6.75
CA LEU A 166 -22.18 -21.08 6.49
C LEU A 166 -22.59 -20.67 5.07
N ALA A 167 -21.94 -19.66 4.48
CA ALA A 167 -22.23 -19.17 3.13
C ALA A 167 -21.62 -20.04 2.01
N GLU A 168 -20.57 -20.80 2.31
CA GLU A 168 -19.99 -21.78 1.37
C GLU A 168 -20.85 -23.04 1.21
N LYS A 169 -21.66 -23.39 2.21
CA LYS A 169 -22.50 -24.59 2.20
C LYS A 169 -23.85 -24.42 1.49
N SER A 170 -24.20 -23.19 1.08
CA SER A 170 -25.48 -22.86 0.45
C SER A 170 -25.33 -22.49 -1.04
N ARG A 171 -24.23 -22.86 -1.68
CA ARG A 171 -23.99 -22.68 -3.12
C ARG A 171 -23.66 -24.01 -3.77
#